data_AF-G4D5P3-F1
#
_entry.id   AF-G4D5P3-F1
#
_cell.length_a   1.000
_cell.length_b   1.000
_cell.length_c   1.000
_cell.angle_alpha   90.00
_cell.angle_beta   90.00
_cell.angle_gamma   90.00
#
_symmetry.space_group_name_H-M   'P 1'
#
loop_
_entity.id
_entity.type
_entity.pdbx_description
1 polymer ?
#
loop_
_entity_poly.entity_id
_entity_poly.type
_entity_poly.pdbx_seq_one_letter_code
_entity_poly.pdbx_strand_id
1 'polypeptide(L)'
;MVIEEIAKAISSANTIYVASHMNPDGDNVGSLMGTYIILKELGKDVKAVVIDEIPENLKFLPRLSEIVTDEGLDAPDLFITVDCADLDRIGNLKNLYLSAKKKINIDHHSTNTNFGDINLVDSNSPATCELVFYLFNDLGYEINTDAATCLYTGISTDTGS
;
A
#
# COMPACT_ATOMS: atom_id res chain seq x y z
N MET A 1 6.78 15.34 11.85
CA MET A 1 7.09 13.90 12.02
C MET A 1 6.62 13.15 10.78
N VAL A 2 7.17 11.98 10.44
CA VAL A 2 6.84 11.25 9.18
C VAL A 2 5.33 11.01 9.01
N ILE A 3 4.63 10.67 10.10
CA ILE A 3 3.17 10.47 10.11
C ILE A 3 2.41 11.74 9.68
N GLU A 4 2.83 12.91 10.15
CA GLU A 4 2.21 14.19 9.79
C GLU A 4 2.45 14.55 8.31
N GLU A 5 3.62 14.20 7.77
CA GLU A 5 3.93 14.41 6.35
C GLU A 5 3.08 13.52 5.45
N ILE A 6 2.89 12.25 5.84
CA ILE A 6 2.00 11.30 5.17
C ILE A 6 0.56 11.81 5.21
N ALA A 7 0.06 12.23 6.38
CA ALA A 7 -1.28 12.78 6.53
C ALA A 7 -1.51 13.99 5.63
N LYS A 8 -0.53 14.90 5.56
CA LYS A 8 -0.59 16.09 4.69
C LYS A 8 -0.61 15.69 3.21
N ALA A 9 0.19 14.71 2.79
CA ALA A 9 0.21 14.22 1.42
C ALA A 9 -1.13 13.57 1.03
N ILE A 10 -1.68 12.70 1.89
CA ILE A 10 -3.00 12.08 1.69
C ILE A 10 -4.10 13.15 1.62
N SER A 11 -4.10 14.10 2.54
CA SER A 11 -5.10 15.18 2.56
C SER A 11 -5.08 16.01 1.28
N SER A 12 -3.88 16.33 0.76
CA SER A 12 -3.69 17.18 -0.43
C SER A 12 -3.95 16.48 -1.76
N ALA A 13 -3.89 15.15 -1.81
CA ALA A 13 -4.08 14.37 -3.03
C ALA A 13 -5.57 14.11 -3.31
N ASN A 14 -6.00 14.22 -4.57
CA ASN A 14 -7.33 13.77 -4.98
C ASN A 14 -7.28 12.34 -5.55
N THR A 15 -6.28 12.08 -6.41
CA THR A 15 -6.02 10.76 -7.00
C THR A 15 -4.84 10.08 -6.31
N ILE A 16 -5.07 8.87 -5.79
CA ILE A 16 -4.07 8.11 -5.04
C ILE A 16 -3.95 6.71 -5.64
N TYR A 17 -2.76 6.33 -6.09
CA TYR A 17 -2.49 4.96 -6.50
C TYR A 17 -1.72 4.23 -5.41
N VAL A 18 -2.13 3.01 -5.12
CA VAL A 18 -1.46 2.12 -4.18
C VAL A 18 -0.97 0.92 -4.96
N ALA A 19 0.30 0.56 -4.80
CA ALA A 19 0.88 -0.64 -5.41
C ALA A 19 1.83 -1.33 -4.44
N SER A 20 2.03 -2.62 -4.65
CA SER A 20 3.03 -3.42 -3.93
C SER A 20 4.03 -4.05 -4.90
N HIS A 21 4.94 -4.86 -4.39
CA HIS A 21 5.95 -5.55 -5.18
C HIS A 21 5.37 -6.68 -6.05
N MET A 22 6.14 -7.10 -7.05
CA MET A 22 5.92 -8.31 -7.84
C MET A 22 6.06 -9.60 -7.00
N ASN A 23 5.36 -10.67 -7.40
CA ASN A 23 5.17 -11.92 -6.65
C ASN A 23 4.42 -11.72 -5.32
N PRO A 24 3.10 -11.48 -5.36
CA PRO A 24 2.30 -11.15 -4.18
C PRO A 24 2.22 -12.29 -3.17
N ASP A 25 2.39 -11.95 -1.90
CA ASP A 25 2.10 -12.78 -0.73
C ASP A 25 1.01 -12.11 0.14
N GLY A 26 0.82 -12.60 1.37
CA GLY A 26 -0.24 -12.11 2.24
C GLY A 26 0.00 -10.68 2.74
N ASP A 27 1.24 -10.29 3.04
CA ASP A 27 1.53 -8.93 3.51
C ASP A 27 1.45 -7.91 2.37
N ASN A 28 1.91 -8.31 1.18
CA ASN A 28 1.77 -7.57 -0.06
C ASN A 28 0.30 -7.22 -0.35
N VAL A 29 -0.57 -8.23 -0.44
CA VAL A 29 -1.98 -8.04 -0.82
C VAL A 29 -2.76 -7.41 0.36
N GLY A 30 -2.43 -7.80 1.59
CA GLY A 30 -3.04 -7.27 2.80
C GLY A 30 -2.80 -5.77 2.96
N SER A 31 -1.56 -5.31 2.79
CA SER A 31 -1.19 -3.90 2.95
C SER A 31 -1.71 -3.06 1.78
N LEU A 32 -1.70 -3.62 0.57
CA LEU A 32 -2.28 -3.01 -0.63
C LEU A 32 -3.77 -2.74 -0.44
N MET A 33 -4.53 -3.79 -0.11
CA MET A 33 -5.99 -3.67 0.01
C MET A 33 -6.41 -2.96 1.28
N GLY A 34 -5.71 -3.16 2.41
CA GLY A 34 -5.97 -2.41 3.64
C GLY A 34 -5.82 -0.91 3.43
N THR A 35 -4.72 -0.48 2.81
CA THR A 35 -4.48 0.94 2.47
C THR A 35 -5.52 1.45 1.48
N TYR A 36 -5.82 0.70 0.43
CA TYR A 36 -6.84 1.05 -0.57
C TYR A 36 -8.21 1.31 0.07
N ILE A 37 -8.67 0.40 0.93
CA ILE A 37 -10.00 0.47 1.55
C ILE A 37 -10.08 1.69 2.46
N ILE A 38 -9.11 1.88 3.34
CA ILE A 38 -9.09 3.01 4.28
C ILE A 38 -9.14 4.34 3.50
N LEU A 39 -8.29 4.50 2.49
CA LEU A 39 -8.26 5.72 1.69
C LEU A 39 -9.55 5.92 0.87
N LYS A 40 -10.20 4.84 0.43
CA LYS A 40 -11.48 4.91 -0.29
C LYS A 40 -12.61 5.40 0.62
N GLU A 41 -12.66 4.93 1.86
CA GLU A 41 -13.63 5.38 2.87
C GLU A 41 -13.44 6.86 3.25
N LEU A 42 -12.22 7.41 3.09
CA LEU A 42 -11.97 8.85 3.20
C LEU A 42 -12.48 9.67 2.00
N GLY A 43 -13.13 9.04 1.03
CA GLY A 43 -13.67 9.69 -0.17
C GLY A 43 -12.62 10.06 -1.23
N LYS A 44 -11.42 9.47 -1.18
CA LYS A 44 -10.37 9.69 -2.19
C LYS A 44 -10.65 8.87 -3.46
N ASP A 45 -10.13 9.37 -4.59
CA ASP A 45 -10.10 8.57 -5.83
C ASP A 45 -8.88 7.65 -5.80
N VAL A 46 -9.08 6.45 -5.23
CA VAL A 46 -8.01 5.46 -5.04
C VAL A 46 -8.08 4.37 -6.10
N LYS A 47 -6.90 3.96 -6.62
CA LYS A 47 -6.73 2.75 -7.43
C LYS A 47 -5.69 1.83 -6.77
N ALA A 48 -6.07 0.58 -6.51
CA ALA A 48 -5.12 -0.48 -6.16
C ALA A 48 -4.61 -1.10 -7.45
N VAL A 49 -3.29 -1.12 -7.64
CA VAL A 49 -2.65 -1.61 -8.87
C VAL A 49 -1.78 -2.81 -8.52
N VAL A 50 -2.04 -3.94 -9.17
CA VAL A 50 -1.25 -5.17 -9.01
C VAL A 50 -0.39 -5.41 -10.24
N ILE A 51 0.77 -6.03 -10.04
CA ILE A 51 1.73 -6.35 -11.10
C ILE A 51 1.54 -7.78 -11.61
N ASP A 52 1.26 -8.72 -10.69
CA ASP A 52 1.15 -10.15 -10.96
C ASP A 52 -0.20 -10.71 -10.49
N GLU A 53 -0.48 -11.96 -10.87
CA GLU A 53 -1.68 -12.67 -10.42
C GLU A 53 -1.65 -12.92 -8.90
N ILE A 54 -2.79 -12.65 -8.23
CA ILE A 54 -2.97 -12.92 -6.81
C ILE A 54 -3.16 -14.44 -6.58
N PRO A 55 -2.38 -15.06 -5.68
CA PRO A 55 -2.51 -16.47 -5.32
C PRO A 55 -3.94 -16.88 -4.92
N GLU A 56 -4.36 -18.09 -5.32
CA GLU A 56 -5.69 -18.63 -5.01
C GLU A 56 -6.03 -18.61 -3.52
N ASN A 57 -5.05 -18.88 -2.65
CA ASN A 57 -5.24 -18.85 -1.21
C ASN A 57 -5.47 -17.45 -0.63
N LEU A 58 -5.31 -16.38 -1.43
CA LEU A 58 -5.58 -14.99 -1.04
C LEU A 58 -6.84 -14.42 -1.71
N LYS A 59 -7.46 -15.15 -2.66
CA LYS A 59 -8.66 -14.68 -3.38
C LYS A 59 -9.92 -14.52 -2.51
N PHE A 60 -9.85 -14.91 -1.23
CA PHE A 60 -10.89 -14.66 -0.23
C PHE A 60 -10.88 -13.23 0.31
N LEU A 61 -9.80 -12.47 0.11
CA LEU A 61 -9.68 -11.11 0.64
C LEU A 61 -10.75 -10.19 0.05
N PRO A 62 -11.29 -9.26 0.85
CA PRO A 62 -12.35 -8.38 0.39
C PRO A 62 -11.85 -7.43 -0.70
N ARG A 63 -12.77 -7.05 -1.59
CA ARG A 63 -12.60 -5.99 -2.61
C ARG A 63 -11.50 -6.23 -3.65
N LEU A 64 -10.96 -7.44 -3.78
CA LEU A 64 -9.98 -7.78 -4.82
C LEU A 64 -10.49 -7.55 -6.25
N SER A 65 -11.80 -7.61 -6.48
CA SER A 65 -12.41 -7.32 -7.79
C SER A 65 -12.26 -5.85 -8.23
N GLU A 66 -11.84 -4.96 -7.34
CA GLU A 66 -11.64 -3.53 -7.61
C GLU A 66 -10.19 -3.18 -7.97
N ILE A 67 -9.30 -4.17 -7.96
CA ILE A 67 -7.92 -4.02 -8.43
C ILE A 67 -7.94 -3.76 -9.94
N VAL A 68 -7.08 -2.85 -10.36
CA VAL A 68 -6.89 -2.50 -11.77
C VAL A 68 -5.47 -2.85 -12.22
N THR A 69 -5.30 -2.98 -13.54
CA THR A 69 -3.99 -3.04 -14.18
C THR A 69 -3.47 -1.61 -14.44
N ASP A 70 -2.23 -1.49 -14.89
CA ASP A 70 -1.59 -0.22 -15.21
C ASP A 70 -2.01 0.40 -16.55
N GLU A 71 -2.89 -0.28 -17.29
CA GLU A 71 -3.34 0.15 -18.60
C GLU A 71 -4.22 1.41 -18.54
N GLY A 72 -3.81 2.45 -19.27
CA GLY A 72 -4.59 3.68 -19.43
C GLY A 72 -4.68 4.54 -18.16
N LEU A 73 -3.77 4.36 -17.21
CA LEU A 73 -3.72 5.16 -16.00
C LEU A 73 -2.96 6.48 -16.21
N ASP A 74 -3.58 7.59 -15.84
CA ASP A 74 -2.94 8.90 -15.77
C ASP A 74 -2.04 9.03 -14.52
N ALA A 75 -1.11 9.98 -14.53
CA ALA A 75 -0.26 10.27 -13.38
C ALA A 75 -1.08 10.66 -12.14
N PRO A 76 -0.94 9.98 -10.98
CA PRO A 76 -1.67 10.31 -9.77
C PRO A 76 -1.05 11.51 -9.04
N ASP A 77 -1.85 12.17 -8.20
CA ASP A 77 -1.33 13.17 -7.25
C ASP A 77 -0.39 12.53 -6.23
N LEU A 78 -0.71 11.31 -5.79
CA LEU A 78 0.05 10.55 -4.81
C LEU A 78 0.18 9.09 -5.24
N PHE A 79 1.41 8.57 -5.21
CA PHE A 79 1.69 7.14 -5.38
C PHE A 79 2.21 6.58 -4.06
N ILE A 80 1.53 5.58 -3.52
CA ILE A 80 1.92 4.89 -2.29
C ILE A 80 2.40 3.50 -2.68
N THR A 81 3.65 3.21 -2.35
CA THR A 81 4.19 1.86 -2.41
C THR A 81 4.14 1.24 -1.02
N VAL A 82 3.60 0.04 -0.93
CA VAL A 82 3.55 -0.75 0.29
C VAL A 82 4.39 -2.01 0.10
N ASP A 83 5.05 -2.46 1.17
CA ASP A 83 5.76 -3.74 1.25
C ASP A 83 6.90 -3.92 0.22
N CYS A 84 7.39 -2.81 -0.31
CA CYS A 84 8.30 -2.81 -1.44
C CYS A 84 9.64 -2.20 -1.03
N ALA A 85 10.66 -3.05 -0.90
CA ALA A 85 12.02 -2.66 -0.51
C ALA A 85 12.78 -1.87 -1.57
N ASP A 86 12.47 -2.07 -2.85
CA ASP A 86 13.22 -1.44 -3.93
C ASP A 86 12.30 -1.10 -5.11
N LEU A 87 12.54 0.04 -5.75
CA LEU A 87 11.75 0.53 -6.88
C LEU A 87 11.76 -0.47 -8.06
N ASP A 88 12.78 -1.31 -8.18
CA ASP A 88 12.83 -2.33 -9.22
C ASP A 88 11.75 -3.39 -9.07
N ARG A 89 11.25 -3.61 -7.85
CA ARG A 89 10.22 -4.61 -7.57
C ARG A 89 8.81 -4.18 -7.97
N ILE A 90 8.58 -2.91 -8.33
CA ILE A 90 7.28 -2.48 -8.89
C ILE A 90 7.17 -2.63 -10.42
N GLY A 91 8.17 -3.23 -11.07
CA GLY A 91 8.06 -3.68 -12.46
C GLY A 91 7.71 -2.57 -13.47
N ASN A 92 6.65 -2.79 -14.26
CA ASN A 92 6.12 -1.87 -15.26
C ASN A 92 5.54 -0.58 -14.67
N LEU A 93 5.21 -0.55 -13.37
CA LEU A 93 4.64 0.62 -12.71
C LEU A 93 5.65 1.76 -12.52
N LYS A 94 6.95 1.55 -12.78
CA LYS A 94 7.98 2.58 -12.59
C LYS A 94 7.68 3.89 -13.30
N ASN A 95 7.19 3.84 -14.54
CA ASN A 95 6.88 5.07 -15.28
C ASN A 95 5.73 5.82 -14.61
N LEU A 96 4.70 5.09 -14.18
CA LEU A 96 3.57 5.66 -13.46
C LEU A 96 4.01 6.25 -12.12
N TYR A 97 4.82 5.52 -11.35
CA TYR A 97 5.46 5.99 -10.13
C TYR A 97 6.25 7.29 -10.34
N LEU A 98 7.14 7.33 -11.35
CA LEU A 98 7.99 8.50 -11.62
C LEU A 98 7.16 9.74 -11.97
N SER A 99 6.06 9.55 -12.71
CA SER A 99 5.14 10.62 -13.09
C SER A 99 4.26 11.17 -11.96
N ALA A 100 4.13 10.44 -10.85
CA ALA A 100 3.35 10.89 -9.70
C ALA A 100 3.95 12.16 -9.07
N LYS A 101 3.09 13.08 -8.62
CA LYS A 101 3.54 14.36 -8.04
C LYS A 101 4.21 14.18 -6.68
N LYS A 102 3.78 13.18 -5.90
CA LYS A 102 4.32 12.83 -4.60
C LYS A 102 4.37 11.31 -4.45
N LYS A 103 5.42 10.80 -3.80
CA LYS A 103 5.60 9.36 -3.56
C LYS A 103 5.80 9.05 -2.09
N ILE A 104 5.12 8.01 -1.60
CA ILE A 104 5.27 7.46 -0.26
C ILE A 104 5.72 6.00 -0.39
N ASN A 105 6.63 5.57 0.47
CA ASN A 105 6.97 4.17 0.66
C ASN A 105 6.71 3.77 2.13
N ILE A 106 5.95 2.70 2.32
CA ILE A 106 5.66 2.09 3.63
C ILE A 106 6.14 0.66 3.56
N ASP A 107 7.11 0.28 4.39
CA ASP A 107 7.76 -1.02 4.27
C ASP A 107 8.44 -1.44 5.57
N HIS A 108 8.56 -2.74 5.81
CA HIS A 108 9.26 -3.30 6.96
C HIS A 108 10.60 -4.00 6.58
N HIS A 109 10.95 -4.10 5.30
CA HIS A 109 12.18 -4.76 4.92
C HIS A 109 13.43 -3.95 5.34
N SER A 110 14.36 -4.58 6.06
CA SER A 110 15.67 -3.97 6.41
C SER A 110 16.53 -3.59 5.18
N THR A 111 16.22 -4.17 4.03
CA THR A 111 16.89 -3.90 2.75
C THR A 111 16.32 -2.71 2.00
N ASN A 112 15.30 -2.03 2.54
CA ASN A 112 14.60 -0.96 1.85
C ASN A 112 15.53 0.22 1.45
N THR A 113 15.41 0.68 0.20
CA THR A 113 16.28 1.73 -0.37
C THR A 113 15.78 3.16 -0.15
N ASN A 114 14.66 3.34 0.55
CA ASN A 114 14.02 4.62 0.87
C ASN A 114 13.73 5.47 -0.38
N PHE A 115 13.20 4.83 -1.42
CA PHE A 115 13.03 5.43 -2.75
C PHE A 115 11.84 6.41 -2.88
N GLY A 116 11.01 6.53 -1.85
CA GLY A 116 9.91 7.49 -1.76
C GLY A 116 10.36 8.91 -1.42
N ASP A 117 9.51 9.91 -1.69
CA ASP A 117 9.73 11.27 -1.17
C ASP A 117 9.52 11.33 0.35
N ILE A 118 8.69 10.42 0.87
CA ILE A 118 8.43 10.19 2.29
C ILE A 118 8.50 8.67 2.52
N ASN A 119 9.25 8.23 3.52
CA ASN A 119 9.48 6.81 3.78
C ASN A 119 9.10 6.49 5.24
N LEU A 120 8.10 5.64 5.44
CA LEU A 120 7.76 5.03 6.71
C LEU A 120 8.31 3.60 6.71
N VAL A 121 9.56 3.47 7.13
CA VAL A 121 10.28 2.19 7.14
C VAL A 121 10.68 1.82 8.56
N ASP A 122 10.25 0.67 9.03
CA ASP A 122 10.67 0.12 10.33
C ASP A 122 10.88 -1.39 10.25
N SER A 123 12.15 -1.80 10.27
CA SER A 123 12.54 -3.21 10.20
C SER A 123 12.32 -4.00 11.48
N ASN A 124 11.84 -3.37 12.55
CA ASN A 124 11.39 -4.08 13.74
C ASN A 124 9.91 -4.47 13.64
N SER A 125 9.17 -3.90 12.68
CA SER A 125 7.79 -4.31 12.41
C SER A 125 7.78 -5.69 11.77
N PRO A 126 6.93 -6.62 12.25
CA PRO A 126 6.86 -7.98 11.71
C PRO A 126 6.22 -8.03 10.33
N ALA A 127 5.50 -6.99 9.90
CA ALA A 127 4.82 -6.89 8.61
C ALA A 127 4.58 -5.42 8.25
N THR A 128 4.49 -5.11 6.97
CA THR A 128 4.01 -3.82 6.44
C THR A 128 2.56 -3.56 6.85
N CYS A 129 1.70 -4.59 6.91
CA CYS A 129 0.33 -4.46 7.40
C CYS A 129 0.23 -3.87 8.81
N GLU A 130 1.18 -4.16 9.70
CA GLU A 130 1.22 -3.57 11.04
C GLU A 130 1.53 -2.06 10.96
N LEU A 131 2.47 -1.65 10.11
CA LEU A 131 2.78 -0.23 9.88
C LEU A 131 1.57 0.53 9.33
N VAL A 132 0.85 -0.07 8.38
CA VAL A 132 -0.37 0.49 7.81
C VAL A 132 -1.46 0.64 8.88
N PHE A 133 -1.64 -0.38 9.73
CA PHE A 133 -2.60 -0.33 10.83
C PHE A 133 -2.29 0.82 11.78
N TYR A 134 -1.06 0.91 12.30
CA TYR A 134 -0.70 1.96 13.25
C TYR A 134 -0.74 3.35 12.61
N LEU A 135 -0.27 3.51 11.38
CA LEU A 135 -0.34 4.79 10.66
C LEU A 135 -1.77 5.32 10.63
N PHE A 136 -2.73 4.52 10.17
CA PHE A 136 -4.10 4.99 10.01
C PHE A 136 -4.86 5.08 11.33
N ASN A 137 -4.57 4.20 12.28
CA ASN A 137 -5.10 4.30 13.64
C ASN A 137 -4.64 5.59 14.34
N ASP A 138 -3.35 5.95 14.23
CA ASP A 138 -2.78 7.15 14.86
C ASP A 138 -3.31 8.44 14.21
N LEU A 139 -3.69 8.38 12.93
CA LEU A 139 -4.39 9.46 12.23
C LEU A 139 -5.88 9.54 12.57
N GLY A 140 -6.40 8.58 13.35
CA GLY A 140 -7.82 8.51 13.73
C GLY A 140 -8.74 8.15 12.57
N TYR A 141 -8.24 7.45 11.55
CA TYR A 141 -9.05 6.98 10.43
C TYR A 141 -9.74 5.67 10.76
N GLU A 142 -10.95 5.48 10.24
CA GLU A 142 -11.71 4.26 10.47
C GLU A 142 -11.10 3.09 9.71
N ILE A 143 -10.80 2.01 10.42
CA ILE A 143 -10.37 0.73 9.86
C ILE A 143 -11.56 -0.22 9.95
N ASN A 144 -12.37 -0.25 8.89
CA ASN A 144 -13.55 -1.10 8.83
C ASN A 144 -13.17 -2.60 8.77
N THR A 145 -14.17 -3.48 8.88
CA THR A 145 -13.96 -4.94 8.89
C THR A 145 -13.21 -5.46 7.67
N ASP A 146 -13.45 -4.89 6.48
CA ASP A 146 -12.79 -5.32 5.26
C ASP A 146 -11.31 -4.95 5.28
N ALA A 147 -10.98 -3.70 5.63
CA ALA A 147 -9.61 -3.26 5.81
C ALA A 147 -8.89 -4.07 6.90
N ALA A 148 -9.55 -4.29 8.04
CA ALA A 148 -9.00 -5.08 9.14
C ALA A 148 -8.73 -6.53 8.73
N THR A 149 -9.59 -7.13 7.89
CA THR A 149 -9.40 -8.50 7.38
C THR A 149 -8.16 -8.59 6.49
N CYS A 150 -7.95 -7.60 5.61
CA CYS A 150 -6.75 -7.52 4.77
C CYS A 150 -5.48 -7.37 5.62
N LEU A 151 -5.46 -6.40 6.54
CA LEU A 151 -4.30 -6.14 7.37
C LEU A 151 -3.97 -7.32 8.30
N TYR A 152 -4.99 -7.93 8.90
CA TYR A 152 -4.80 -9.10 9.75
C TYR A 152 -4.22 -10.29 8.97
N THR A 153 -4.68 -10.50 7.72
CA THR A 153 -4.15 -11.58 6.88
C THR A 153 -2.65 -11.41 6.65
N GLY A 154 -2.20 -10.20 6.29
CA GLY A 154 -0.78 -9.94 6.10
C GLY A 154 0.06 -10.16 7.35
N ILE A 155 -0.39 -9.65 8.51
CA ILE A 155 0.27 -9.88 9.79
C ILE A 155 0.36 -11.39 10.11
N SER A 156 -0.72 -12.15 9.90
CA SER A 156 -0.73 -13.60 10.14
C SER A 156 0.27 -14.32 9.24
N THR A 157 0.27 -14.03 7.94
CA THR A 157 1.12 -14.74 6.99
C THR A 157 2.59 -14.44 7.18
N ASP A 158 2.95 -13.20 7.47
CA ASP A 158 4.36 -12.79 7.59
C ASP A 158 4.99 -13.19 8.94
N THR A 159 4.14 -13.53 9.90
CA THR A 159 4.56 -14.13 11.18
C THR A 159 4.42 -15.66 11.22
N GLY A 160 4.01 -16.28 10.11
CA GLY A 160 3.96 -17.74 9.96
C GLY A 160 2.81 -18.45 10.69
N SER A 161 1.65 -17.78 10.82
CA SER A 161 0.43 -18.30 11.44
C SER A 161 -0.65 -18.68 10.43
#